data_AF-A0A3A4WIL4-F1
#
_entry.id   AF-A0A3A4WIL4-F1
#
_cell.length_a   1.000
_cell.length_b   1.000
_cell.length_c   1.000
_cell.angle_alpha   90.00
_cell.angle_beta   90.00
_cell.angle_gamma   90.00
#
_symmetry.space_group_name_H-M   'P 1'
#
loop_
_entity.id
_entity.type
_entity.pdbx_description
1 polymer ?
#
loop_
_entity_poly.entity_id
_entity_poly.type
_entity_poly.pdbx_seq_one_letter_code
_entity_poly.pdbx_strand_id
1 'polypeptide(L)'
;MKKAIEKKAYSATLSAPARKSVVSKPATGAEPKSLRKQYLKNDDICKVTFRLPKEAAQNARTVSVVGDFNNWSLPGDKMKKLKNGDFTLTIALPRSREYRFRYLVDSSRWENDWSADKYVPNTFGTDDSVVVV
;
A
#
# COMPACT_ATOMS: atom_id res chain seq x y z
N MET A 1 -32.01 -11.26 -64.40
CA MET A 1 -32.30 -11.09 -62.95
C MET A 1 -31.02 -11.42 -62.19
N LYS A 2 -30.41 -10.45 -61.50
CA LYS A 2 -29.01 -10.51 -61.06
C LYS A 2 -28.88 -10.91 -59.57
N LYS A 3 -28.09 -11.98 -59.36
CA LYS A 3 -27.16 -12.34 -58.27
C LYS A 3 -27.55 -12.16 -56.79
N ALA A 4 -27.36 -13.26 -56.04
CA ALA A 4 -27.29 -13.35 -54.59
C ALA A 4 -25.82 -13.40 -54.08
N ILE A 5 -25.67 -13.23 -52.76
CA ILE A 5 -24.49 -13.53 -51.89
C ILE A 5 -23.41 -12.43 -51.97
N GLU A 6 -22.88 -11.82 -50.90
CA GLU A 6 -22.40 -12.33 -49.61
C GLU A 6 -22.30 -11.17 -48.59
N LYS A 7 -22.68 -11.39 -47.32
CA LYS A 7 -22.40 -10.46 -46.22
C LYS A 7 -21.05 -10.83 -45.60
N LYS A 8 -20.06 -9.95 -45.77
CA LYS A 8 -18.73 -10.08 -45.17
C LYS A 8 -18.79 -9.65 -43.70
N ALA A 9 -18.53 -10.58 -42.78
CA ALA A 9 -18.30 -10.26 -41.36
C ALA A 9 -16.89 -9.67 -41.20
N TYR A 10 -16.79 -8.48 -40.59
CA TYR A 10 -15.53 -7.90 -40.16
C TYR A 10 -15.27 -8.26 -38.70
N SER A 11 -14.26 -9.09 -38.46
CA SER A 11 -13.65 -9.25 -37.15
C SER A 11 -12.65 -8.11 -36.93
N ALA A 12 -12.87 -7.31 -35.89
CA ALA A 12 -11.91 -6.32 -35.42
C ALA A 12 -11.24 -6.83 -34.15
N THR A 13 -10.04 -7.35 -34.27
CA THR A 13 -9.12 -7.57 -33.15
C THR A 13 -8.48 -6.22 -32.79
N LEU A 14 -8.87 -5.64 -31.66
CA LEU A 14 -8.17 -4.50 -31.09
C LEU A 14 -7.00 -5.00 -30.24
N SER A 15 -5.80 -5.01 -30.85
CA SER A 15 -4.54 -5.07 -30.12
C SER A 15 -4.25 -3.69 -29.53
N ALA A 16 -4.31 -3.56 -28.21
CA ALA A 16 -3.89 -2.35 -27.51
C ALA A 16 -2.35 -2.36 -27.32
N PRO A 17 -1.64 -1.25 -27.56
CA PRO A 17 -0.19 -1.21 -27.39
C PRO A 17 0.20 -1.16 -25.91
N ALA A 18 1.28 -1.88 -25.57
CA ALA A 18 1.91 -1.88 -24.26
C ALA A 18 2.28 -0.45 -23.81
N ARG A 19 1.72 0.00 -22.68
CA ARG A 19 2.11 1.25 -22.05
C ARG A 19 3.49 1.08 -21.40
N LYS A 20 4.48 1.79 -21.92
CA LYS A 20 5.78 2.00 -21.26
C LYS A 20 5.52 2.66 -19.90
N SER A 21 5.95 2.01 -18.83
CA SER A 21 5.94 2.57 -17.47
C SER A 21 6.99 3.68 -17.38
N VAL A 22 6.54 4.91 -17.58
CA VAL A 22 7.33 6.12 -17.30
C VAL A 22 7.45 6.22 -15.78
N VAL A 23 8.67 6.12 -15.26
CA VAL A 23 8.99 6.41 -13.86
C VAL A 23 8.66 7.88 -13.59
N SER A 24 7.52 8.14 -12.97
CA SER A 24 7.11 9.47 -12.55
C SER A 24 7.92 9.87 -11.31
N LYS A 25 8.84 10.82 -11.47
CA LYS A 25 9.42 11.58 -10.37
C LYS A 25 8.37 12.63 -9.93
N PRO A 26 7.91 12.69 -8.67
CA PRO A 26 7.09 13.81 -8.25
C PRO A 26 7.98 15.02 -7.89
N ALA A 27 7.43 16.18 -8.23
CA ALA A 27 7.98 17.51 -8.03
C ALA A 27 8.01 17.93 -6.55
N THR A 28 8.82 18.94 -6.31
CA THR A 28 9.10 19.66 -5.07
C THR A 28 7.82 20.11 -4.36
N GLY A 29 7.68 19.77 -3.07
CA GLY A 29 6.57 20.19 -2.18
C GLY A 29 5.81 19.07 -1.46
N ALA A 30 6.17 17.79 -1.66
CA ALA A 30 5.43 16.66 -1.09
C ALA A 30 5.77 16.37 0.37
N GLU A 31 4.75 16.38 1.23
CA GLU A 31 4.75 15.67 2.51
C GLU A 31 5.33 14.26 2.33
N PRO A 32 6.20 13.79 3.24
CA PRO A 32 6.90 12.56 3.00
C PRO A 32 5.95 11.36 3.08
N LYS A 33 5.87 10.64 1.96
CA LYS A 33 5.00 9.46 1.80
C LYS A 33 5.15 8.48 2.98
N SER A 34 4.03 8.13 3.60
CA SER A 34 3.93 7.22 4.75
C SER A 34 4.34 5.78 4.41
N LEU A 35 4.09 5.33 3.17
CA LEU A 35 4.50 4.03 2.66
C LEU A 35 5.58 4.17 1.58
N ARG A 36 6.78 3.68 1.87
CA ARG A 36 7.88 3.57 0.89
C ARG A 36 8.13 2.11 0.53
N LYS A 37 7.99 1.79 -0.75
CA LYS A 37 8.20 0.44 -1.29
C LYS A 37 9.52 0.35 -2.02
N GLN A 38 10.30 -0.69 -1.74
CA GLN A 38 11.56 -0.97 -2.41
C GLN A 38 11.58 -2.42 -2.91
N TYR A 39 11.41 -2.56 -4.22
CA TYR A 39 11.46 -3.85 -4.92
C TYR A 39 12.91 -4.27 -5.17
N LEU A 40 13.25 -5.49 -4.78
CA LEU A 40 14.57 -6.08 -5.01
C LEU A 40 14.57 -6.82 -6.37
N LYS A 41 15.58 -6.63 -7.22
CA LYS A 41 15.51 -7.06 -8.63
C LYS A 41 15.30 -8.58 -8.84
N ASN A 42 15.69 -9.43 -7.90
CA ASN A 42 15.72 -10.88 -8.08
C ASN A 42 14.84 -11.68 -7.10
N ASP A 43 14.07 -11.01 -6.22
CA ASP A 43 13.74 -11.64 -4.93
C ASP A 43 12.27 -11.83 -4.56
N ASP A 44 11.20 -11.79 -5.37
CA ASP A 44 9.78 -11.91 -4.89
C ASP A 44 9.33 -11.13 -3.62
N ILE A 45 10.18 -10.27 -3.06
CA ILE A 45 10.05 -9.60 -1.77
C ILE A 45 10.21 -8.10 -1.99
N CYS A 46 9.28 -7.31 -1.48
CA CYS A 46 9.39 -5.87 -1.40
C CYS A 46 9.69 -5.46 0.04
N LYS A 47 10.69 -4.59 0.22
CA LYS A 47 10.88 -3.92 1.51
C LYS A 47 9.92 -2.74 1.58
N VAL A 48 8.93 -2.85 2.45
CA VAL A 48 7.96 -1.79 2.71
C VAL A 48 8.35 -1.09 4.01
N THR A 49 8.70 0.18 3.90
CA THR A 49 8.87 1.06 5.05
C THR A 49 7.53 1.74 5.36
N PHE A 50 7.00 1.41 6.52
CA PHE A 50 5.87 2.07 7.15
C PHE A 50 6.36 3.28 7.94
N ARG A 51 5.64 4.39 7.84
CA ARG A 51 5.91 5.61 8.59
C ARG A 51 4.61 6.21 9.08
N LEU A 52 4.51 6.38 10.40
CA LEU A 52 3.45 7.16 11.02
C LEU A 52 4.01 8.56 11.34
N PRO A 53 3.46 9.64 10.76
CA PRO A 53 3.91 10.99 11.05
C PRO A 53 3.61 11.38 12.51
N LYS A 54 4.40 12.27 13.08
CA LYS A 54 4.24 12.76 14.46
C LYS A 54 2.85 13.35 14.70
N GLU A 55 2.20 13.91 13.69
CA GLU A 55 0.86 14.49 13.78
C GLU A 55 -0.17 13.40 14.08
N ALA A 56 -0.07 12.25 13.40
CA ALA A 56 -0.93 11.09 13.61
C ALA A 56 -0.56 10.35 14.91
N ALA A 57 0.74 10.27 15.22
CA ALA A 57 1.23 9.70 16.47
C ALA A 57 0.92 10.59 17.68
N GLN A 58 0.79 11.90 17.49
CA GLN A 58 0.74 12.92 18.54
C GLN A 58 1.97 12.80 19.48
N ASN A 59 1.75 12.79 20.79
CA ASN A 59 2.81 12.63 21.80
C ASN A 59 3.06 11.16 22.19
N ALA A 60 2.80 10.22 21.28
CA ALA A 60 2.95 8.79 21.56
C ALA A 60 4.34 8.42 22.09
N ARG A 61 4.36 7.49 23.04
CA ARG A 61 5.59 6.87 23.56
C ARG A 61 6.00 5.69 22.68
N THR A 62 5.04 4.89 22.24
CA THR A 62 5.27 3.71 21.42
C THR A 62 4.23 3.61 20.31
N VAL A 63 4.67 3.13 19.15
CA VAL A 63 3.78 2.75 18.05
C VAL A 63 4.22 1.38 17.57
N SER A 64 3.26 0.50 17.34
CA SER A 64 3.48 -0.78 16.64
C SER A 64 2.66 -0.81 15.36
N VAL A 65 3.09 -1.60 14.38
CA VAL A 65 2.26 -1.96 13.23
C VAL A 65 1.71 -3.37 13.41
N VAL A 66 0.43 -3.53 13.13
CA VAL A 66 -0.32 -4.78 13.27
C VAL A 66 -1.02 -5.04 11.94
N GLY A 67 -0.93 -6.23 11.39
CA GLY A 67 -1.54 -6.55 10.11
C GLY A 67 -1.37 -7.98 9.68
N ASP A 68 -1.72 -8.26 8.43
CA ASP A 68 -1.72 -9.63 7.87
C ASP A 68 -0.35 -10.31 7.97
N PHE A 69 0.75 -9.56 7.90
CA PHE A 69 2.12 -10.08 7.97
C PHE A 69 2.56 -10.54 9.36
N ASN A 70 1.85 -10.14 10.42
CA ASN A 70 2.05 -10.64 11.78
C ASN A 70 0.78 -11.25 12.37
N ASN A 71 -0.13 -11.70 11.51
CA ASN A 71 -1.40 -12.34 11.85
C ASN A 71 -2.26 -11.51 12.81
N TRP A 72 -2.20 -10.18 12.70
CA TRP A 72 -2.90 -9.26 13.60
C TRP A 72 -2.59 -9.46 15.09
N SER A 73 -1.40 -9.98 15.40
CA SER A 73 -0.99 -10.26 16.79
C SER A 73 -0.68 -8.99 17.56
N LEU A 74 -0.99 -8.98 18.86
CA LEU A 74 -0.69 -7.88 19.79
C LEU A 74 0.52 -8.23 20.66
N PRO A 75 1.43 -7.28 20.93
CA PRO A 75 1.35 -5.85 20.64
C PRO A 75 1.83 -5.45 19.22
N GLY A 76 1.98 -6.40 18.29
CA GLY A 76 2.47 -6.17 16.93
C GLY A 76 3.97 -5.88 16.86
N ASP A 77 4.40 -5.41 15.69
CA ASP A 77 5.82 -5.09 15.45
C ASP A 77 6.11 -3.63 15.82
N LYS A 78 6.97 -3.43 16.82
CA LYS A 78 7.31 -2.10 17.34
C LYS A 78 8.05 -1.26 16.29
N MET A 79 7.61 -0.01 16.14
CA MET A 79 8.23 0.99 15.27
C MET A 79 9.29 1.80 16.02
N LYS A 80 10.33 2.22 15.30
CA LYS A 80 11.36 3.10 15.81
C LYS A 80 10.91 4.55 15.76
N LYS A 81 10.91 5.24 16.90
CA LYS A 81 10.73 6.70 16.97
C LYS A 81 11.95 7.42 16.41
N LEU A 82 11.73 8.34 15.49
CA LEU A 82 12.73 9.18 14.85
C LEU A 82 12.88 10.51 15.60
N LYS A 83 14.00 11.21 15.38
CA LYS A 83 14.29 12.50 16.04
C LYS A 83 13.27 13.59 15.69
N ASN A 84 12.66 13.50 14.51
CA ASN A 84 11.63 14.44 14.06
C ASN A 84 10.24 14.14 14.69
N GLY A 85 10.10 13.06 15.46
CA GLY A 85 8.85 12.67 16.13
C GLY A 85 8.09 11.54 15.44
N ASP A 86 8.43 11.20 14.20
CA ASP A 86 7.75 10.15 13.44
C ASP A 86 8.13 8.77 13.94
N PHE A 87 7.33 7.77 13.57
CA PHE A 87 7.64 6.37 13.81
C PHE A 87 7.88 5.66 12.48
N THR A 88 8.86 4.77 12.42
CA THR A 88 9.13 3.98 11.21
C THR A 88 9.47 2.53 11.50
N LEU A 89 9.05 1.64 10.59
CA LEU A 89 9.45 0.24 10.57
C LEU A 89 9.55 -0.22 9.11
N THR A 90 10.53 -1.09 8.80
CA THR A 90 10.62 -1.71 7.47
C THR A 90 10.41 -3.20 7.58
N ILE A 91 9.47 -3.72 6.80
CA ILE A 91 9.12 -5.14 6.74
C ILE A 91 9.35 -5.65 5.30
N ALA A 92 9.88 -6.86 5.20
CA ALA A 92 9.98 -7.58 3.94
C ALA A 92 8.68 -8.33 3.67
N LEU A 93 7.94 -7.94 2.63
CA LEU A 93 6.66 -8.52 2.26
C LEU A 93 6.76 -9.20 0.89
N PRO A 94 6.18 -10.40 0.71
CA PRO A 94 6.01 -10.98 -0.62
C PRO A 94 5.26 -10.04 -1.58
N ARG A 95 5.63 -10.07 -2.87
CA ARG A 95 5.04 -9.25 -3.92
C ARG A 95 3.73 -9.83 -4.46
N SER A 96 3.06 -9.00 -5.26
CA SER A 96 1.81 -9.30 -5.97
C SER A 96 0.68 -9.65 -5.00
N ARG A 97 0.67 -8.98 -3.84
CA ARG A 97 -0.27 -9.25 -2.74
C ARG A 97 -0.66 -7.95 -2.04
N GLU A 98 -1.84 -7.97 -1.46
CA GLU A 98 -2.32 -6.89 -0.60
C GLU A 98 -2.25 -7.34 0.85
N TYR A 99 -1.84 -6.42 1.72
CA TYR A 99 -1.76 -6.65 3.16
C TYR A 99 -2.55 -5.57 3.88
N ARG A 100 -3.53 -5.98 4.67
CA ARG A 100 -4.24 -5.10 5.60
C ARG A 100 -3.38 -4.86 6.84
N PHE A 101 -3.44 -3.65 7.38
CA PHE A 101 -2.72 -3.26 8.58
C PHE A 101 -3.34 -2.03 9.26
N ARG A 102 -2.94 -1.81 10.51
CA ARG A 102 -3.19 -0.59 11.29
C ARG A 102 -2.00 -0.30 12.21
N TYR A 103 -1.92 0.93 12.70
CA TYR A 103 -0.98 1.32 13.74
C TYR A 103 -1.63 1.24 15.12
N LEU A 104 -0.96 0.62 16.08
CA LEU A 104 -1.35 0.60 17.48
C LEU A 104 -0.47 1.58 18.25
N VAL A 105 -1.06 2.69 18.66
CA VAL A 105 -0.41 3.78 19.39
C VAL A 105 -0.63 3.58 20.89
N ASP A 106 0.45 3.62 21.67
CA ASP A 106 0.48 3.44 23.12
C ASP A 106 -0.39 2.26 23.60
N SER A 107 -0.35 1.16 22.83
CA SER A 107 -1.07 -0.09 23.07
C SER A 107 -2.61 0.04 23.22
N SER A 108 -3.20 1.16 22.80
CA SER A 108 -4.60 1.48 23.11
C SER A 108 -5.37 2.18 22.00
N ARG A 109 -4.71 3.03 21.20
CA ARG A 109 -5.35 3.76 20.10
C ARG A 109 -4.99 3.14 18.75
N TRP A 110 -6.01 2.84 17.96
CA TRP A 110 -5.83 2.41 16.58
C TRP A 110 -5.80 3.61 15.64
N GLU A 111 -4.79 3.67 14.78
CA GLU A 111 -4.62 4.73 13.78
C GLU A 111 -4.44 4.10 12.39
N ASN A 112 -5.06 4.72 11.39
CA ASN A 112 -4.92 4.32 10.01
C ASN A 112 -3.79 5.12 9.35
N ASP A 113 -3.18 4.54 8.32
CA ASP A 113 -2.23 5.28 7.52
C ASP A 113 -2.98 6.26 6.62
N TRP A 114 -2.84 7.56 6.82
CA TRP A 114 -3.55 8.61 6.06
C TRP A 114 -3.21 8.63 4.56
N SER A 115 -2.17 7.91 4.15
CA SER A 115 -1.77 7.76 2.75
C SER A 115 -1.55 6.28 2.38
N ALA A 116 -2.36 5.39 2.97
CA ALA A 116 -2.47 3.99 2.56
C ALA A 116 -2.78 3.87 1.05
N ASP A 117 -2.43 2.74 0.44
CA ASP A 117 -2.78 2.50 -0.96
C ASP A 117 -4.30 2.31 -1.13
N LYS A 118 -4.96 1.70 -0.14
CA LYS A 118 -6.42 1.53 -0.07
C LYS A 118 -6.90 1.49 1.39
N TYR A 119 -8.22 1.53 1.55
CA TYR A 119 -8.91 1.25 2.80
C TYR A 119 -9.99 0.20 2.56
N VAL A 120 -10.13 -0.74 3.49
CA VAL A 120 -11.12 -1.84 3.39
C VAL A 120 -11.91 -1.93 4.69
N PRO A 121 -13.25 -2.01 4.64
CA PRO A 121 -14.07 -2.18 5.83
C PRO A 121 -13.66 -3.38 6.69
N ASN A 122 -13.72 -3.20 8.00
CA ASN A 122 -13.50 -4.24 9.00
C ASN A 122 -14.79 -4.53 9.79
N THR A 123 -14.74 -5.60 10.58
CA THR A 123 -15.87 -6.08 11.38
C THR A 123 -16.24 -5.16 12.55
N PHE A 124 -15.45 -4.12 12.81
CA PHE A 124 -15.65 -3.17 13.91
C PHE A 124 -16.29 -1.86 13.44
N GLY A 125 -16.85 -1.83 12.23
CA GLY A 125 -17.50 -0.64 11.67
C GLY A 125 -16.53 0.49 11.33
N THR A 126 -15.25 0.17 11.14
CA THR A 126 -14.21 1.09 10.65
C THR A 126 -13.52 0.47 9.44
N ASP A 127 -12.48 1.12 8.92
CA ASP A 127 -11.65 0.56 7.86
C ASP A 127 -10.26 0.16 8.35
N ASP A 128 -9.63 -0.79 7.67
CA ASP A 128 -8.20 -1.08 7.78
C ASP A 128 -7.44 -0.43 6.63
N SER A 129 -6.20 -0.03 6.89
CA SER A 129 -5.29 0.44 5.85
C SER A 129 -4.79 -0.75 5.03
N VAL A 130 -4.56 -0.57 3.74
CA VAL A 130 -4.02 -1.61 2.86
C VAL A 130 -2.75 -1.11 2.18
N VAL A 131 -1.73 -1.96 2.19
CA VAL A 131 -0.54 -1.81 1.34
C VAL A 131 -0.58 -2.84 0.22
N VAL A 132 -0.50 -2.36 -1.03
CA VAL A 132 -0.43 -3.18 -2.23
C VAL A 132 1.03 -3.37 -2.59
N VAL A 133 1.54 -4.58 -2.49
CA VAL A 133 2.96 -4.89 -2.70
C VAL A 133 3.18 -5.46 -4.09
#